data_AF-A0A445ES25-F1
#
_entry.id   AF-A0A445ES25-F1
#
_cell.length_a   1.000
_cell.length_b   1.000
_cell.length_c   1.000
_cell.angle_alpha   90.00
_cell.angle_beta   90.00
_cell.angle_gamma   90.00
#
_symmetry.space_group_name_H-M   'P 1'
#
loop_
_entity.id
_entity.type
_entity.pdbx_description
1 polymer ?
#
loop_
_entity_poly.entity_id
_entity_poly.type
_entity_poly.pdbx_seq_one_letter_code
_entity_poly.pdbx_strand_id
1 'polypeptide(L)'
;MGITGCSVGGYMDDTKFNKPMPWIGIYIAAASLACLIAVTVDLIHGIRGRKFWFPCRYFCLNATSLTIIGVALKLSVDLNTPVPQRHDQLAKLSSSALICTIIGNSMPSLGVTDNKETMMNVVAMGILVITMIVNICIQFVTGVIYVFWVEHAIIMLLMLILLMTMFSSAVAIPKMKHYLELKYEMNEEALKESANQVEEAKAEANNQVINSLREELMRFWMMAHTSSPQFVLGRSVTCTASGAFCLLSTMALAEAMLRSYLMPWSFRFCTGHSDYKWSTIMILIVQVAAVAIGTISPAFRWFTAISYRCPILRHRSTKKKLQVEGY
;
A
#
# COMPACT_ATOMS: atom_id res chain seq x y z
N MET A 1 6.58 -49.64 -5.66
CA MET A 1 5.30 -49.36 -4.90
C MET A 1 4.75 -47.98 -5.26
N GLY A 2 4.17 -47.88 -6.42
CA GLY A 2 3.54 -46.85 -7.26
C GLY A 2 2.58 -45.95 -6.45
N ILE A 3 3.06 -44.73 -6.00
CA ILE A 3 2.24 -43.65 -5.40
C ILE A 3 0.87 -43.62 -6.07
N THR A 4 -0.01 -44.72 -5.80
CA THR A 4 -1.35 -44.67 -6.44
C THR A 4 -2.27 -43.79 -5.59
N GLY A 5 -2.47 -42.50 -5.92
CA GLY A 5 -3.40 -41.41 -5.52
C GLY A 5 -4.87 -41.85 -5.64
N CYS A 6 -5.18 -43.12 -6.01
CA CYS A 6 -6.59 -43.52 -6.20
C CYS A 6 -6.81 -44.91 -5.59
N SER A 7 -7.82 -44.87 -4.60
CA SER A 7 -8.13 -46.14 -3.93
C SER A 7 -8.65 -47.16 -4.96
N VAL A 8 -8.45 -48.46 -4.81
CA VAL A 8 -8.84 -49.62 -5.65
C VAL A 8 -10.33 -49.51 -6.00
N GLY A 9 -11.08 -48.47 -5.42
CA GLY A 9 -12.53 -48.25 -5.67
C GLY A 9 -12.77 -46.94 -6.44
N GLY A 10 -11.63 -46.27 -7.01
CA GLY A 10 -11.77 -45.06 -7.85
C GLY A 10 -12.01 -43.80 -7.02
N TYR A 11 -11.96 -43.85 -5.61
CA TYR A 11 -12.09 -42.62 -4.80
C TYR A 11 -10.72 -42.03 -4.48
N MET A 12 -10.65 -40.74 -4.83
CA MET A 12 -9.42 -40.01 -4.50
C MET A 12 -9.32 -39.76 -2.99
N ASP A 13 -8.22 -40.38 -2.36
CA ASP A 13 -7.99 -40.16 -0.90
C ASP A 13 -7.60 -38.69 -0.65
N ASP A 14 -8.55 -37.77 -0.30
CA ASP A 14 -8.37 -36.32 -0.06
C ASP A 14 -7.57 -36.07 1.23
N THR A 15 -7.32 -37.11 2.01
CA THR A 15 -6.58 -36.93 3.29
C THR A 15 -5.08 -36.80 3.04
N LYS A 16 -4.50 -37.54 2.07
CA LYS A 16 -3.06 -37.40 1.75
C LYS A 16 -2.79 -36.11 0.97
N PHE A 17 -3.85 -35.64 0.21
CA PHE A 17 -3.75 -34.38 -0.56
C PHE A 17 -3.83 -33.16 0.38
N ASN A 18 -4.46 -33.24 1.50
CA ASN A 18 -4.68 -32.08 2.38
C ASN A 18 -3.59 -32.00 3.46
N LYS A 19 -2.67 -32.97 3.54
CA LYS A 19 -1.64 -33.02 4.61
C LYS A 19 -0.64 -31.87 4.46
N PRO A 20 -0.41 -31.41 3.21
CA PRO A 20 0.59 -30.33 3.10
C PRO A 20 -0.05 -28.94 3.20
N MET A 21 -1.30 -28.83 3.31
CA MET A 21 -2.02 -27.54 3.28
C MET A 21 -1.67 -26.67 4.49
N PRO A 22 -1.48 -27.20 5.67
CA PRO A 22 -1.05 -26.35 6.80
C PRO A 22 0.38 -25.82 6.60
N TRP A 23 1.26 -26.62 5.95
CA TRP A 23 2.62 -26.12 5.65
C TRP A 23 2.59 -24.95 4.66
N ILE A 24 1.62 -25.08 3.69
CA ILE A 24 1.45 -23.94 2.75
C ILE A 24 0.99 -22.70 3.54
N GLY A 25 0.11 -22.98 4.54
CA GLY A 25 -0.33 -21.85 5.40
C GLY A 25 0.84 -21.17 6.12
N ILE A 26 1.85 -21.87 6.54
CA ILE A 26 3.00 -21.27 7.24
C ILE A 26 3.80 -20.42 6.25
N TYR A 27 3.90 -20.93 5.05
CA TYR A 27 4.59 -20.13 4.03
C TYR A 27 3.86 -18.80 3.80
N ILE A 28 2.59 -18.90 3.75
CA ILE A 28 1.80 -17.68 3.55
C ILE A 28 2.01 -16.72 4.73
N ALA A 29 1.98 -17.29 5.87
CA ALA A 29 2.16 -16.43 7.05
C ALA A 29 3.56 -15.79 7.06
N ALA A 30 4.52 -16.55 6.67
CA ALA A 30 5.90 -16.01 6.65
C ALA A 30 6.01 -14.88 5.62
N ALA A 31 5.41 -15.14 4.45
CA ALA A 31 5.44 -14.07 3.42
C ALA A 31 4.73 -12.80 3.93
N SER A 32 3.60 -12.97 4.59
CA SER A 32 2.89 -11.79 5.15
C SER A 32 3.73 -11.10 6.23
N LEU A 33 4.43 -11.87 6.97
CA LEU A 33 5.29 -11.27 8.00
C LEU A 33 6.41 -10.44 7.36
N ALA A 34 6.93 -10.99 6.27
CA ALA A 34 7.97 -10.22 5.57
C ALA A 34 7.41 -8.88 5.09
N CYS A 35 6.17 -8.94 4.62
CA CYS A 35 5.56 -7.66 4.22
C CYS A 35 5.36 -6.73 5.43
N LEU A 36 4.98 -7.31 6.49
CA LEU A 36 4.80 -6.52 7.71
C LEU A 36 6.12 -5.85 8.15
N ILE A 37 7.19 -6.57 8.08
CA ILE A 37 8.48 -6.01 8.53
C ILE A 37 8.90 -4.87 7.58
N ALA A 38 8.70 -5.17 6.31
CA ALA A 38 9.10 -4.12 5.35
C ALA A 38 8.28 -2.85 5.54
N VAL A 39 7.01 -2.98 5.78
CA VAL A 39 6.16 -1.78 5.98
C VAL A 39 6.52 -1.08 7.29
N THR A 40 6.82 -1.83 8.24
CA THR A 40 7.14 -1.24 9.56
C THR A 40 8.47 -0.45 9.48
N VAL A 41 9.37 -1.00 8.78
CA VAL A 41 10.68 -0.29 8.68
C VAL A 41 10.47 1.05 7.96
N ASP A 42 9.62 0.96 6.93
CA ASP A 42 9.34 2.24 6.23
C ASP A 42 8.64 3.24 7.15
N LEU A 43 7.82 2.75 7.98
CA LEU A 43 7.13 3.61 8.94
C LEU A 43 8.10 4.21 9.96
N ILE A 44 9.02 3.44 10.49
CA ILE A 44 9.96 3.91 11.52
C ILE A 44 10.92 4.94 10.89
N HIS A 45 11.25 4.59 9.65
CA HIS A 45 12.16 5.54 8.99
C HIS A 45 11.44 6.87 8.74
N GLY A 46 10.22 6.79 8.33
CA GLY A 46 9.43 8.03 8.12
C GLY A 46 9.25 8.84 9.41
N ILE A 47 9.08 8.10 10.53
CA ILE A 47 8.86 8.81 11.82
C ILE A 47 10.18 9.40 12.31
N ARG A 48 11.28 8.63 12.12
CA ARG A 48 12.58 9.13 12.60
C ARG A 48 13.04 10.33 11.76
N GLY A 49 12.64 10.34 10.51
CA GLY A 49 13.10 11.41 9.61
C GLY A 49 12.10 12.57 9.56
N ARG A 50 11.01 12.51 10.56
CA ARG A 50 9.95 13.54 10.62
C ARG A 50 9.42 13.88 9.24
N LYS A 51 9.52 12.80 8.33
CA LYS A 51 8.92 13.01 7.00
C LYS A 51 7.46 12.49 6.99
N PHE A 52 6.52 13.48 6.87
CA PHE A 52 5.08 13.17 7.02
C PHE A 52 4.52 12.62 5.72
N TRP A 53 5.35 12.63 4.64
CA TRP A 53 4.92 12.06 3.34
C TRP A 53 5.53 10.66 3.17
N PHE A 54 5.80 9.85 4.46
CA PHE A 54 6.42 8.53 4.67
C PHE A 54 6.99 7.97 3.36
N PRO A 55 8.35 8.06 3.23
CA PRO A 55 9.03 7.49 2.05
C PRO A 55 8.92 5.95 2.04
N CYS A 56 8.66 5.41 0.75
CA CYS A 56 8.61 3.93 0.60
C CYS A 56 9.92 3.43 -0.03
N ARG A 57 10.88 3.16 0.92
CA ARG A 57 12.16 2.64 0.37
C ARG A 57 12.21 1.12 0.48
N TYR A 58 11.69 0.56 1.49
CA TYR A 58 11.87 -0.89 1.72
C TYR A 58 10.67 -1.66 1.18
N PHE A 59 9.47 -1.07 1.17
CA PHE A 59 8.30 -1.75 0.57
C PHE A 59 8.04 -1.17 -0.82
N CYS A 60 8.97 -1.37 -1.67
CA CYS A 60 8.83 -0.84 -3.05
C CYS A 60 8.28 -1.93 -3.97
N LEU A 61 7.42 -1.40 -4.86
CA LEU A 61 6.80 -2.37 -5.78
C LEU A 61 7.83 -2.81 -6.83
N ASN A 62 8.50 -3.86 -6.60
CA ASN A 62 9.43 -4.49 -7.57
C ASN A 62 9.07 -5.97 -7.78
N ALA A 63 9.74 -6.60 -8.66
CA ALA A 63 9.38 -7.99 -9.03
C ALA A 63 9.44 -8.90 -7.80
N THR A 64 10.41 -8.65 -6.98
CA THR A 64 10.55 -9.51 -5.76
C THR A 64 9.38 -9.28 -4.80
N SER A 65 9.07 -8.01 -4.55
CA SER A 65 7.99 -7.72 -3.58
C SER A 65 6.65 -8.21 -4.14
N LEU A 66 6.48 -8.24 -5.46
CA LEU A 66 5.23 -8.72 -6.06
C LEU A 66 5.08 -10.24 -5.87
N THR A 67 6.22 -10.93 -5.97
CA THR A 67 6.14 -12.39 -5.74
C THR A 67 5.80 -12.70 -4.28
N ILE A 68 6.42 -11.89 -3.41
CA ILE A 68 6.14 -12.13 -1.99
C ILE A 68 4.67 -11.81 -1.68
N ILE A 69 4.18 -10.76 -2.32
CA ILE A 69 2.77 -10.38 -2.11
C ILE A 69 1.86 -11.48 -2.68
N GLY A 70 2.24 -12.01 -3.87
CA GLY A 70 1.46 -13.13 -4.43
C GLY A 70 1.35 -14.31 -3.48
N VAL A 71 2.47 -14.62 -2.86
CA VAL A 71 2.43 -15.77 -1.92
C VAL A 71 1.61 -15.41 -0.68
N ALA A 72 1.72 -14.20 -0.26
CA ALA A 72 0.99 -13.78 0.96
C ALA A 72 -0.53 -13.79 0.71
N LEU A 73 -0.88 -13.64 -0.57
CA LEU A 73 -2.34 -13.51 -0.83
C LEU A 73 -2.89 -14.82 -1.38
N LYS A 74 -2.11 -15.78 -1.32
CA LYS A 74 -2.52 -17.09 -1.86
C LYS A 74 -3.81 -17.60 -1.21
N LEU A 75 -3.90 -17.32 0.01
CA LEU A 75 -5.13 -17.82 0.69
C LEU A 75 -6.38 -17.16 0.10
N SER A 76 -6.36 -15.97 -0.25
CA SER A 76 -7.52 -15.28 -0.84
C SER A 76 -7.76 -15.71 -2.29
N VAL A 77 -6.77 -16.22 -2.95
CA VAL A 77 -6.94 -16.62 -4.36
C VAL A 77 -7.35 -18.09 -4.43
N ASP A 78 -7.31 -18.73 -3.30
CA ASP A 78 -7.62 -20.18 -3.32
C ASP A 78 -9.15 -20.37 -3.19
N LEU A 79 -9.76 -21.00 -4.34
CA LEU A 79 -11.25 -21.17 -4.40
C LEU A 79 -11.64 -22.54 -3.87
N ASN A 80 -10.66 -23.44 -3.73
CA ASN A 80 -11.04 -24.85 -3.51
C ASN A 80 -11.02 -25.19 -2.01
N THR A 81 -10.82 -24.16 -1.21
CA THR A 81 -10.70 -24.55 0.21
C THR A 81 -11.97 -24.12 0.96
N PRO A 82 -12.59 -25.10 1.61
CA PRO A 82 -13.80 -24.77 2.38
C PRO A 82 -13.49 -23.83 3.55
N VAL A 83 -14.46 -22.88 3.80
CA VAL A 83 -14.21 -21.86 4.86
C VAL A 83 -15.34 -21.96 5.89
N PRO A 84 -15.33 -22.95 6.72
CA PRO A 84 -16.50 -23.22 7.58
C PRO A 84 -16.40 -22.47 8.93
N GLN A 85 -15.07 -22.08 9.25
CA GLN A 85 -14.90 -21.52 10.61
C GLN A 85 -14.75 -20.00 10.52
N ARG A 86 -15.05 -19.41 11.63
CA ARG A 86 -14.96 -17.93 11.74
C ARG A 86 -13.56 -17.44 11.37
N HIS A 87 -12.58 -17.98 11.87
CA HIS A 87 -11.20 -17.52 11.62
C HIS A 87 -10.84 -17.67 10.13
N ASP A 88 -11.44 -18.59 9.48
CA ASP A 88 -11.15 -18.80 8.05
C ASP A 88 -11.76 -17.69 7.18
N GLN A 89 -12.95 -17.25 7.58
CA GLN A 89 -13.58 -16.15 6.81
C GLN A 89 -12.91 -14.81 7.12
N LEU A 90 -12.51 -14.71 8.35
CA LEU A 90 -11.80 -13.46 8.71
C LEU A 90 -10.41 -13.42 8.06
N ALA A 91 -9.80 -14.55 8.01
CA ALA A 91 -8.46 -14.57 7.37
C ALA A 91 -8.56 -14.17 5.90
N LYS A 92 -9.62 -14.52 5.26
CA LYS A 92 -9.79 -14.12 3.84
C LYS A 92 -10.10 -12.61 3.74
N LEU A 93 -10.99 -12.27 4.60
CA LEU A 93 -11.27 -10.82 4.63
C LEU A 93 -10.01 -10.00 4.94
N SER A 94 -9.23 -10.50 5.93
CA SER A 94 -7.98 -9.77 6.25
C SER A 94 -7.02 -9.76 5.06
N SER A 95 -6.95 -10.83 4.31
CA SER A 95 -6.06 -10.84 3.12
C SER A 95 -6.52 -9.81 2.09
N SER A 96 -7.84 -9.68 1.94
CA SER A 96 -8.35 -8.64 1.03
C SER A 96 -8.02 -7.23 1.53
N ALA A 97 -8.18 -7.06 2.81
CA ALA A 97 -7.82 -5.73 3.36
C ALA A 97 -6.31 -5.48 3.26
N LEU A 98 -5.54 -6.55 3.41
CA LEU A 98 -4.07 -6.40 3.31
C LEU A 98 -3.67 -5.88 1.93
N ILE A 99 -4.29 -6.38 0.94
CA ILE A 99 -3.90 -5.92 -0.41
C ILE A 99 -4.22 -4.42 -0.55
N CYS A 100 -5.35 -3.96 0.00
CA CYS A 100 -5.64 -2.52 -0.06
C CYS A 100 -4.53 -1.71 0.62
N THR A 101 -4.11 -2.26 1.74
CA THR A 101 -3.03 -1.54 2.46
C THR A 101 -1.72 -1.57 1.66
N ILE A 102 -1.49 -2.69 1.02
CA ILE A 102 -0.23 -2.81 0.24
C ILE A 102 -0.27 -1.83 -0.94
N ILE A 103 -1.41 -1.69 -1.55
CA ILE A 103 -1.51 -0.78 -2.70
C ILE A 103 -1.30 0.67 -2.21
N GLY A 104 -1.91 0.97 -1.07
CA GLY A 104 -1.74 2.34 -0.51
C GLY A 104 -0.29 2.64 -0.16
N ASN A 105 0.39 1.67 0.37
CA ASN A 105 1.77 1.92 0.85
C ASN A 105 2.76 1.87 -0.32
N SER A 106 2.42 1.23 -1.39
CA SER A 106 3.40 1.09 -2.48
C SER A 106 3.19 2.20 -3.52
N MET A 107 2.20 3.03 -3.35
CA MET A 107 1.87 4.05 -4.37
C MET A 107 3.02 5.06 -4.51
N PRO A 108 3.62 5.52 -3.46
CA PRO A 108 4.72 6.48 -3.61
C PRO A 108 5.94 5.84 -4.28
N SER A 109 6.09 4.56 -4.23
CA SER A 109 7.28 3.89 -4.81
C SER A 109 7.24 3.92 -6.34
N LEU A 110 6.04 4.28 -6.90
CA LEU A 110 5.95 4.35 -8.39
C LEU A 110 6.81 5.48 -8.93
N GLY A 111 7.15 6.43 -8.12
CA GLY A 111 7.88 7.64 -8.57
C GLY A 111 9.40 7.42 -8.50
N VAL A 112 9.84 6.21 -8.01
CA VAL A 112 11.30 6.03 -7.83
C VAL A 112 11.81 5.09 -8.93
N THR A 113 10.95 4.26 -9.44
CA THR A 113 11.41 3.20 -10.37
C THR A 113 11.29 3.72 -11.81
N ASP A 114 12.12 3.08 -12.70
CA ASP A 114 12.05 3.45 -14.13
C ASP A 114 10.62 3.27 -14.68
N ASN A 115 10.26 4.10 -15.68
CA ASN A 115 8.86 4.10 -16.21
C ASN A 115 8.47 2.71 -16.73
N LYS A 116 9.43 2.05 -17.42
CA LYS A 116 9.08 0.71 -17.95
C LYS A 116 8.86 -0.30 -16.82
N GLU A 117 9.76 -0.25 -15.90
CA GLU A 117 9.61 -1.19 -14.76
C GLU A 117 8.36 -0.88 -13.94
N THR A 118 8.09 0.41 -13.76
CA THR A 118 6.89 0.79 -12.99
C THR A 118 5.62 0.26 -13.68
N MET A 119 5.50 0.35 -15.00
CA MET A 119 4.30 -0.10 -15.71
C MET A 119 4.17 -1.63 -15.63
N MET A 120 5.32 -2.26 -15.80
CA MET A 120 5.25 -3.75 -15.69
C MET A 120 4.79 -4.18 -14.29
N ASN A 121 5.43 -3.52 -13.28
CA ASN A 121 5.05 -3.92 -11.91
C ASN A 121 3.59 -3.57 -11.61
N VAL A 122 3.05 -2.45 -12.11
CA VAL A 122 1.64 -2.05 -11.84
C VAL A 122 0.70 -3.01 -12.58
N VAL A 123 1.07 -3.39 -13.80
CA VAL A 123 0.23 -4.36 -14.54
C VAL A 123 0.18 -5.69 -13.79
N ALA A 124 1.38 -6.13 -13.34
CA ALA A 124 1.38 -7.37 -12.54
C ALA A 124 0.51 -7.24 -11.28
N MET A 125 0.67 -6.16 -10.60
CA MET A 125 -0.19 -5.96 -9.42
C MET A 125 -1.66 -5.88 -9.83
N GLY A 126 -1.94 -5.33 -10.98
CA GLY A 126 -3.33 -5.27 -11.50
C GLY A 126 -3.89 -6.67 -11.75
N ILE A 127 -3.13 -7.50 -12.37
CA ILE A 127 -3.60 -8.87 -12.64
C ILE A 127 -3.90 -9.59 -11.32
N LEU A 128 -3.00 -9.42 -10.39
CA LEU A 128 -3.22 -10.08 -9.08
C LEU A 128 -4.51 -9.57 -8.41
N VAL A 129 -4.79 -8.29 -8.42
CA VAL A 129 -5.98 -7.73 -7.72
C VAL A 129 -7.25 -8.15 -8.48
N ILE A 130 -7.14 -8.12 -9.83
CA ILE A 130 -8.35 -8.51 -10.60
C ILE A 130 -8.65 -9.99 -10.32
N THR A 131 -7.63 -10.78 -10.31
CA THR A 131 -7.85 -12.20 -9.98
C THR A 131 -8.51 -12.36 -8.61
N MET A 132 -8.08 -11.62 -7.69
CA MET A 132 -8.68 -11.72 -6.33
C MET A 132 -10.15 -11.28 -6.37
N ILE A 133 -10.44 -10.25 -7.12
CA ILE A 133 -11.84 -9.76 -7.17
C ILE A 133 -12.72 -10.84 -7.80
N VAL A 134 -12.27 -11.34 -8.90
CA VAL A 134 -13.06 -12.39 -9.56
C VAL A 134 -13.26 -13.57 -8.60
N ASN A 135 -12.19 -13.95 -7.87
CA ASN A 135 -12.32 -15.08 -6.93
C ASN A 135 -13.34 -14.78 -5.81
N ILE A 136 -13.31 -13.60 -5.36
CA ILE A 136 -14.25 -13.24 -4.28
C ILE A 136 -15.69 -13.27 -4.84
N CYS A 137 -15.87 -12.84 -6.10
CA CYS A 137 -17.21 -12.89 -6.71
C CYS A 137 -17.71 -14.33 -6.83
N ILE A 138 -16.80 -15.15 -7.28
CA ILE A 138 -17.19 -16.58 -7.39
C ILE A 138 -17.59 -17.12 -6.01
N GLN A 139 -16.85 -16.74 -5.00
CA GLN A 139 -17.11 -17.24 -3.64
C GLN A 139 -18.43 -16.66 -3.11
N PHE A 140 -18.71 -15.49 -3.70
CA PHE A 140 -19.99 -14.89 -3.28
C PHE A 140 -21.17 -15.67 -3.89
N VAL A 141 -21.01 -16.06 -5.17
CA VAL A 141 -22.13 -16.77 -5.85
C VAL A 141 -22.27 -18.18 -5.28
N THR A 142 -21.18 -18.77 -4.84
CA THR A 142 -21.22 -20.18 -4.35
C THR A 142 -21.66 -20.22 -2.89
N GLY A 143 -21.86 -19.07 -2.27
CA GLY A 143 -22.40 -18.99 -0.90
C GLY A 143 -21.38 -19.44 0.15
N VAL A 144 -20.10 -19.56 -0.27
CA VAL A 144 -19.05 -20.00 0.67
C VAL A 144 -18.81 -18.91 1.70
N ILE A 145 -19.14 -17.61 1.36
CA ILE A 145 -19.01 -16.49 2.33
C ILE A 145 -20.41 -15.97 2.65
N TYR A 146 -20.96 -16.32 3.74
CA TYR A 146 -22.40 -16.03 3.95
C TYR A 146 -22.59 -15.10 5.15
N VAL A 147 -21.52 -14.99 5.97
CA VAL A 147 -21.83 -14.26 7.23
C VAL A 147 -21.33 -12.82 7.09
N PHE A 148 -20.23 -12.61 6.34
CA PHE A 148 -19.70 -11.23 6.28
C PHE A 148 -19.83 -10.70 4.85
N TRP A 149 -21.00 -10.74 4.27
CA TRP A 149 -21.13 -10.41 2.83
C TRP A 149 -21.06 -8.90 2.62
N VAL A 150 -21.56 -8.10 3.57
CA VAL A 150 -21.54 -6.63 3.38
C VAL A 150 -20.09 -6.12 3.47
N GLU A 151 -19.35 -6.70 4.46
CA GLU A 151 -17.94 -6.23 4.64
C GLU A 151 -17.09 -6.62 3.43
N HIS A 152 -17.34 -7.86 2.90
CA HIS A 152 -16.54 -8.30 1.73
C HIS A 152 -16.90 -7.46 0.50
N ALA A 153 -18.15 -7.02 0.40
CA ALA A 153 -18.54 -6.19 -0.74
C ALA A 153 -17.90 -4.80 -0.66
N ILE A 154 -17.91 -4.26 0.55
CA ILE A 154 -17.29 -2.93 0.73
C ILE A 154 -15.79 -2.99 0.41
N ILE A 155 -15.10 -4.04 0.88
CA ILE A 155 -13.63 -4.12 0.66
C ILE A 155 -13.36 -4.37 -0.83
N MET A 156 -14.21 -5.12 -1.45
CA MET A 156 -14.04 -5.36 -2.91
C MET A 156 -14.16 -4.03 -3.67
N LEU A 157 -15.19 -3.27 -3.33
CA LEU A 157 -15.32 -1.95 -3.98
C LEU A 157 -14.10 -1.06 -3.72
N LEU A 158 -13.61 -1.09 -2.52
CA LEU A 158 -12.42 -0.27 -2.22
C LEU A 158 -11.19 -0.78 -2.99
N MET A 159 -11.07 -2.05 -3.11
CA MET A 159 -9.92 -2.61 -3.87
C MET A 159 -9.97 -2.13 -5.32
N LEU A 160 -11.15 -2.12 -5.87
CA LEU A 160 -11.28 -1.68 -7.28
C LEU A 160 -10.92 -0.19 -7.42
N ILE A 161 -11.45 0.57 -6.47
CA ILE A 161 -11.14 2.01 -6.54
C ILE A 161 -9.63 2.24 -6.36
N LEU A 162 -8.98 1.52 -5.47
CA LEU A 162 -7.54 1.70 -5.24
C LEU A 162 -6.74 1.24 -6.47
N LEU A 163 -7.22 0.23 -7.09
CA LEU A 163 -6.52 -0.23 -8.32
C LEU A 163 -6.61 0.84 -9.41
N MET A 164 -7.76 1.36 -9.54
CA MET A 164 -7.91 2.39 -10.59
C MET A 164 -7.03 3.60 -10.30
N THR A 165 -6.98 3.95 -9.05
CA THR A 165 -6.13 5.11 -8.69
C THR A 165 -4.65 4.79 -8.92
N MET A 166 -4.22 3.62 -8.61
CA MET A 166 -2.80 3.26 -8.84
C MET A 166 -2.47 3.28 -10.33
N PHE A 167 -3.35 2.78 -11.15
CA PHE A 167 -3.10 2.79 -12.60
C PHE A 167 -3.06 4.22 -13.13
N SER A 168 -4.02 4.98 -12.64
CA SER A 168 -4.01 6.39 -13.06
C SER A 168 -2.70 7.08 -12.65
N SER A 169 -2.25 6.81 -11.50
CA SER A 169 -0.97 7.43 -11.06
C SER A 169 0.21 6.89 -11.89
N ALA A 170 0.11 5.67 -12.24
CA ALA A 170 1.23 5.08 -13.02
C ALA A 170 1.31 5.72 -14.41
N VAL A 171 0.16 5.98 -14.97
CA VAL A 171 0.15 6.58 -16.32
C VAL A 171 0.60 8.05 -16.23
N ALA A 172 0.34 8.71 -15.08
CA ALA A 172 0.67 10.14 -14.91
C ALA A 172 2.16 10.34 -14.59
N ILE A 173 2.88 9.30 -14.28
CA ILE A 173 4.24 9.43 -13.73
C ILE A 173 5.20 9.86 -14.84
N PRO A 174 5.13 9.23 -16.01
CA PRO A 174 6.09 9.67 -17.05
C PRO A 174 5.91 11.15 -17.39
N LYS A 175 4.65 11.50 -17.44
CA LYS A 175 4.42 12.94 -17.77
C LYS A 175 4.95 13.85 -16.66
N MET A 176 4.70 13.39 -15.48
CA MET A 176 5.21 14.18 -14.34
C MET A 176 6.74 14.26 -14.35
N LYS A 177 7.39 13.16 -14.64
CA LYS A 177 8.87 13.17 -14.67
C LYS A 177 9.39 14.10 -15.77
N HIS A 178 8.71 13.94 -16.87
CA HIS A 178 9.14 14.80 -17.99
C HIS A 178 8.94 16.28 -17.65
N TYR A 179 7.82 16.58 -17.10
CA TYR A 179 7.54 17.96 -16.70
C TYR A 179 8.57 18.47 -15.67
N LEU A 180 8.93 17.65 -14.74
CA LEU A 180 9.90 18.09 -13.70
C LEU A 180 11.29 18.27 -14.31
N GLU A 181 11.58 17.45 -15.29
CA GLU A 181 12.90 17.60 -15.96
C GLU A 181 12.94 18.90 -16.77
N LEU A 182 11.85 19.13 -17.41
CA LEU A 182 11.80 20.39 -18.20
C LEU A 182 11.91 21.61 -17.28
N LYS A 183 11.18 21.60 -16.22
CA LYS A 183 11.25 22.74 -15.28
C LYS A 183 12.66 22.88 -14.69
N TYR A 184 13.23 21.75 -14.45
CA TYR A 184 14.61 21.82 -13.92
C TYR A 184 15.56 22.46 -14.95
N GLU A 185 15.45 22.07 -16.17
CA GLU A 185 16.34 22.63 -17.22
C GLU A 185 16.11 24.13 -17.39
N MET A 186 14.89 24.54 -17.33
CA MET A 186 14.58 25.98 -17.44
C MET A 186 15.18 26.76 -16.26
N ASN A 187 15.05 26.18 -15.15
CA ASN A 187 15.60 26.87 -13.98
C ASN A 187 17.14 26.90 -13.99
N GLU A 188 17.66 25.80 -14.45
CA GLU A 188 19.14 25.79 -14.55
C GLU A 188 19.63 26.89 -15.50
N GLU A 189 18.97 27.07 -16.64
CA GLU A 189 19.37 28.12 -17.60
C GLU A 189 19.16 29.51 -17.00
N ALA A 190 18.09 29.74 -16.31
CA ALA A 190 17.86 31.03 -15.62
C ALA A 190 18.95 31.35 -14.60
N LEU A 191 19.48 30.31 -14.00
CA LEU A 191 20.58 30.52 -13.03
C LEU A 191 21.87 30.92 -13.76
N LYS A 192 22.19 30.15 -14.72
CA LYS A 192 23.43 30.52 -15.45
C LYS A 192 23.38 31.98 -15.91
N GLU A 193 22.21 32.38 -16.28
CA GLU A 193 22.07 33.80 -16.73
C GLU A 193 22.21 34.77 -15.53
N SER A 194 21.60 34.41 -14.43
CA SER A 194 21.72 35.25 -13.21
C SER A 194 23.16 35.25 -12.67
N ALA A 195 23.82 34.11 -12.74
CA ALA A 195 25.23 34.03 -12.28
C ALA A 195 26.12 34.87 -13.19
N ASN A 196 25.90 34.84 -14.51
CA ASN A 196 26.70 35.68 -15.43
C ASN A 196 26.44 37.18 -15.19
N GLN A 197 25.26 37.57 -14.81
CA GLN A 197 24.91 38.97 -14.50
C GLN A 197 25.56 39.42 -13.18
N VAL A 198 25.74 38.50 -12.26
CA VAL A 198 26.33 38.79 -10.94
C VAL A 198 27.86 38.81 -11.07
N GLU A 199 28.53 37.98 -11.90
CA GLU A 199 29.98 38.01 -12.19
C GLU A 199 30.37 39.33 -12.88
N GLU A 200 29.43 39.95 -13.66
CA GLU A 200 29.68 41.26 -14.32
C GLU A 200 29.46 42.41 -13.33
N ALA A 201 28.71 42.17 -12.22
CA ALA A 201 28.38 43.18 -11.19
C ALA A 201 29.31 43.05 -9.99
N LYS A 202 30.29 42.02 -9.90
CA LYS A 202 31.30 41.68 -8.88
C LYS A 202 32.47 42.67 -8.93
N ALA A 203 32.22 43.85 -9.57
CA ALA A 203 33.22 44.93 -9.33
C ALA A 203 32.74 45.85 -8.21
N GLU A 204 31.78 45.31 -7.19
CA GLU A 204 31.61 46.17 -6.00
C GLU A 204 30.93 45.37 -4.88
N ALA A 205 31.66 44.53 -4.14
CA ALA A 205 31.50 43.81 -2.85
C ALA A 205 30.29 44.34 -2.06
N ASN A 206 28.98 44.07 -2.58
CA ASN A 206 27.85 44.53 -1.74
C ASN A 206 27.12 43.33 -1.12
N ASN A 207 27.31 43.00 0.18
CA ASN A 207 26.49 42.13 1.06
C ASN A 207 25.08 41.93 0.52
N GLN A 208 24.55 42.74 -0.38
CA GLN A 208 23.21 42.63 -1.00
C GLN A 208 23.21 41.63 -2.16
N VAL A 209 24.30 41.50 -2.87
CA VAL A 209 24.42 40.53 -3.99
C VAL A 209 24.61 39.11 -3.43
N ILE A 210 25.33 39.03 -2.32
CA ILE A 210 25.53 37.71 -1.68
C ILE A 210 24.20 37.23 -1.08
N ASN A 211 23.41 38.16 -0.49
CA ASN A 211 22.11 37.73 0.09
C ASN A 211 21.12 37.35 -1.01
N SER A 212 21.15 37.98 -2.15
CA SER A 212 20.26 37.63 -3.28
C SER A 212 20.66 36.30 -3.93
N LEU A 213 21.93 36.03 -3.99
CA LEU A 213 22.41 34.72 -4.49
C LEU A 213 22.03 33.59 -3.53
N ARG A 214 22.22 33.88 -2.30
CA ARG A 214 21.83 32.87 -1.30
C ARG A 214 20.33 32.56 -1.38
N GLU A 215 19.55 33.59 -1.59
CA GLU A 215 18.09 33.34 -1.70
C GLU A 215 17.76 32.53 -2.95
N GLU A 216 18.46 32.78 -4.05
CA GLU A 216 18.21 32.02 -5.30
C GLU A 216 18.71 30.58 -5.19
N LEU A 217 19.83 30.42 -4.50
CA LEU A 217 20.33 29.05 -4.27
C LEU A 217 19.38 28.25 -3.36
N MET A 218 18.89 29.03 -2.37
CA MET A 218 17.94 28.35 -1.46
C MET A 218 16.65 27.97 -2.22
N ARG A 219 16.20 28.83 -3.07
CA ARG A 219 15.00 28.55 -3.89
C ARG A 219 15.24 27.35 -4.82
N PHE A 220 16.33 27.22 -5.32
CA PHE A 220 16.63 26.09 -6.21
C PHE A 220 16.81 24.79 -5.42
N TRP A 221 17.55 25.04 -4.35
CA TRP A 221 17.69 23.85 -3.48
C TRP A 221 16.29 23.32 -3.06
N MET A 222 15.45 24.27 -2.79
CA MET A 222 14.10 23.84 -2.38
C MET A 222 13.35 23.23 -3.56
N MET A 223 13.52 23.68 -4.72
CA MET A 223 12.85 23.17 -5.93
C MET A 223 13.42 21.81 -6.33
N ALA A 224 14.73 21.75 -6.25
CA ALA A 224 15.34 20.44 -6.56
C ALA A 224 14.88 19.36 -5.59
N HIS A 225 14.73 19.81 -4.46
CA HIS A 225 14.32 18.80 -3.45
C HIS A 225 12.82 18.49 -3.57
N THR A 226 11.91 19.40 -3.92
CA THR A 226 10.44 19.19 -4.03
C THR A 226 10.09 18.62 -5.40
N SER A 227 11.16 18.42 -6.25
CA SER A 227 10.87 17.94 -7.63
C SER A 227 11.11 16.43 -7.72
N SER A 228 11.36 15.76 -6.53
CA SER A 228 11.46 14.29 -6.63
C SER A 228 10.08 13.66 -6.94
N PRO A 229 10.00 12.93 -8.10
CA PRO A 229 8.74 12.32 -8.53
C PRO A 229 8.08 11.52 -7.40
N GLN A 230 8.91 10.98 -6.55
CA GLN A 230 8.37 10.25 -5.38
C GLN A 230 7.68 11.20 -4.40
N PHE A 231 8.27 12.28 -4.21
CA PHE A 231 7.67 13.30 -3.32
C PHE A 231 6.41 13.90 -3.94
N VAL A 232 6.41 14.13 -5.18
CA VAL A 232 5.23 14.73 -5.85
C VAL A 232 4.08 13.72 -5.86
N LEU A 233 4.48 12.54 -6.09
CA LEU A 233 3.42 11.51 -6.10
C LEU A 233 2.86 11.29 -4.69
N GLY A 234 3.76 11.30 -3.72
CA GLY A 234 3.27 11.13 -2.31
C GLY A 234 2.30 12.24 -1.92
N ARG A 235 2.28 13.35 -2.62
CA ARG A 235 1.36 14.46 -2.28
C ARG A 235 0.26 14.57 -3.34
N SER A 236 0.21 13.67 -4.22
CA SER A 236 -0.84 13.75 -5.25
C SER A 236 -2.21 13.38 -4.67
N VAL A 237 -3.21 13.79 -5.40
CA VAL A 237 -4.60 13.60 -4.91
C VAL A 237 -4.93 12.10 -4.87
N THR A 238 -4.33 11.43 -5.81
CA THR A 238 -4.66 9.98 -5.87
C THR A 238 -4.03 9.23 -4.70
N CYS A 239 -2.78 9.61 -4.36
CA CYS A 239 -2.09 8.92 -3.25
C CYS A 239 -2.71 9.32 -1.90
N THR A 240 -3.15 10.52 -1.79
CA THR A 240 -3.78 10.95 -0.54
C THR A 240 -5.16 10.28 -0.39
N ALA A 241 -5.92 10.28 -1.50
CA ALA A 241 -7.24 9.61 -1.45
C ALA A 241 -7.09 8.12 -1.11
N SER A 242 -6.07 7.55 -1.59
CA SER A 242 -5.84 6.12 -1.29
C SER A 242 -5.62 5.89 0.21
N GLY A 243 -5.02 6.92 0.91
CA GLY A 243 -4.90 6.83 2.37
C GLY A 243 -6.26 6.72 3.06
N ALA A 244 -7.26 7.44 2.60
CA ALA A 244 -8.61 7.36 3.21
C ALA A 244 -9.26 5.99 2.95
N PHE A 245 -9.07 5.57 1.67
CA PHE A 245 -9.67 4.27 1.35
C PHE A 245 -9.01 3.13 2.14
N CYS A 246 -7.67 3.28 2.37
CA CYS A 246 -7.00 2.24 3.18
C CYS A 246 -7.50 2.28 4.64
N LEU A 247 -7.79 3.49 5.13
CA LEU A 247 -8.35 3.60 6.51
C LEU A 247 -9.75 2.99 6.57
N LEU A 248 -10.55 3.24 5.53
CA LEU A 248 -11.91 2.66 5.52
C LEU A 248 -11.85 1.13 5.47
N SER A 249 -10.87 0.65 4.70
CA SER A 249 -10.74 -0.82 4.62
C SER A 249 -10.35 -1.41 5.99
N THR A 250 -9.50 -0.75 6.72
CA THR A 250 -9.09 -1.24 8.05
C THR A 250 -10.27 -1.17 9.03
N MET A 251 -11.00 -0.12 8.89
CA MET A 251 -12.16 -0.01 9.79
C MET A 251 -13.19 -1.10 9.49
N ALA A 252 -13.38 -1.34 8.21
CA ALA A 252 -14.31 -2.44 7.85
C ALA A 252 -13.83 -3.78 8.42
N LEU A 253 -12.49 -3.99 8.35
CA LEU A 253 -11.95 -5.23 8.95
C LEU A 253 -12.11 -5.24 10.47
N ALA A 254 -11.89 -4.13 11.10
CA ALA A 254 -12.01 -4.06 12.57
C ALA A 254 -13.47 -4.27 12.99
N GLU A 255 -14.34 -3.66 12.22
CA GLU A 255 -15.77 -3.83 12.56
C GLU A 255 -16.16 -5.32 12.45
N ALA A 256 -15.66 -5.97 11.39
CA ALA A 256 -15.97 -7.40 11.23
C ALA A 256 -15.41 -8.24 12.40
N MET A 257 -14.22 -7.84 12.89
CA MET A 257 -13.63 -8.62 14.01
C MET A 257 -14.39 -8.37 15.31
N LEU A 258 -14.73 -7.09 15.46
CA LEU A 258 -15.42 -6.74 16.71
C LEU A 258 -16.81 -7.37 16.75
N ARG A 259 -17.46 -7.32 15.56
CA ARG A 259 -18.81 -7.91 15.53
C ARG A 259 -18.74 -9.43 15.73
N SER A 260 -17.71 -9.99 15.24
CA SER A 260 -17.60 -11.47 15.39
C SER A 260 -17.28 -11.85 16.84
N TYR A 261 -16.50 -11.01 17.61
CA TYR A 261 -16.08 -11.42 18.97
C TYR A 261 -17.13 -10.97 20.00
N LEU A 262 -17.85 -9.89 19.71
CA LEU A 262 -18.75 -9.34 20.75
C LEU A 262 -20.14 -9.97 20.61
N MET A 263 -20.45 -10.47 19.38
CA MET A 263 -21.80 -11.07 19.23
C MET A 263 -21.68 -12.46 18.61
N PRO A 264 -21.18 -13.39 19.45
CA PRO A 264 -20.99 -14.74 18.88
C PRO A 264 -22.31 -15.48 18.69
N TRP A 265 -23.43 -14.85 19.36
CA TRP A 265 -24.71 -15.58 19.37
C TRP A 265 -25.51 -15.25 18.09
N SER A 266 -25.09 -14.31 17.23
CA SER A 266 -25.87 -13.83 16.07
C SER A 266 -25.36 -14.49 14.78
N PHE A 267 -24.13 -15.35 14.92
CA PHE A 267 -23.63 -15.89 13.64
C PHE A 267 -23.52 -17.42 13.76
N ARG A 268 -24.25 -18.07 12.83
CA ARG A 268 -24.16 -19.55 12.84
C ARG A 268 -23.07 -20.02 11.85
N PHE A 269 -21.93 -20.47 12.47
CA PHE A 269 -20.87 -21.00 11.60
C PHE A 269 -21.03 -22.53 11.45
N CYS A 270 -20.58 -22.97 10.21
CA CYS A 270 -20.68 -24.42 9.98
C CYS A 270 -19.57 -25.17 10.74
N THR A 271 -20.00 -26.38 11.35
CA THR A 271 -19.03 -27.26 12.06
C THR A 271 -18.21 -28.05 11.04
N GLY A 272 -17.00 -27.53 10.69
CA GLY A 272 -16.10 -28.21 9.73
C GLY A 272 -14.67 -27.66 9.88
N HIS A 273 -13.68 -28.59 9.45
CA HIS A 273 -12.25 -28.20 9.58
C HIS A 273 -11.75 -27.66 8.23
N SER A 274 -11.08 -26.39 8.39
CA SER A 274 -10.41 -25.86 7.18
C SER A 274 -9.19 -26.72 6.81
N ASP A 275 -8.96 -26.75 5.45
CA ASP A 275 -7.80 -27.53 4.95
C ASP A 275 -6.48 -27.00 5.52
N TYR A 276 -6.52 -25.69 5.97
CA TYR A 276 -5.29 -25.04 6.49
C TYR A 276 -5.23 -25.16 8.01
N LYS A 277 -6.17 -25.78 8.60
CA LYS A 277 -6.25 -26.13 10.03
C LYS A 277 -5.74 -24.97 10.89
N TRP A 278 -4.65 -25.09 11.79
CA TRP A 278 -4.21 -24.07 12.75
C TRP A 278 -3.41 -22.97 12.04
N SER A 279 -2.97 -23.26 10.86
CA SER A 279 -2.19 -22.27 10.10
C SER A 279 -3.04 -21.05 9.72
N THR A 280 -4.31 -21.19 9.67
CA THR A 280 -5.19 -20.04 9.31
C THR A 280 -5.19 -18.99 10.43
N ILE A 281 -5.10 -19.47 11.60
CA ILE A 281 -5.07 -18.50 12.72
C ILE A 281 -3.77 -17.68 12.67
N MET A 282 -2.72 -18.36 12.38
CA MET A 282 -1.44 -17.62 12.28
C MET A 282 -1.50 -16.57 11.16
N ILE A 283 -2.08 -17.04 10.08
CA ILE A 283 -2.17 -16.09 8.95
C ILE A 283 -3.03 -14.89 9.35
N LEU A 284 -4.08 -15.18 9.99
CA LEU A 284 -4.99 -14.10 10.39
C LEU A 284 -4.28 -13.11 11.32
N ILE A 285 -3.51 -13.57 12.23
CA ILE A 285 -2.89 -12.66 13.23
C ILE A 285 -1.84 -11.79 12.52
N VAL A 286 -1.10 -12.43 11.68
CA VAL A 286 -0.02 -11.66 11.02
C VAL A 286 -0.63 -10.66 10.04
N GLN A 287 -1.61 -11.01 9.31
CA GLN A 287 -2.18 -10.11 8.29
C GLN A 287 -2.94 -8.94 8.96
N VAL A 288 -3.60 -9.24 10.06
CA VAL A 288 -4.28 -8.13 10.77
C VAL A 288 -3.23 -7.14 11.30
N ALA A 289 -2.17 -7.70 11.85
CA ALA A 289 -1.10 -6.78 12.31
C ALA A 289 -0.53 -5.98 11.13
N ALA A 290 -0.37 -6.67 10.04
CA ALA A 290 0.19 -5.95 8.86
C ALA A 290 -0.77 -4.86 8.40
N VAL A 291 -2.04 -5.11 8.42
CA VAL A 291 -3.02 -4.10 7.98
C VAL A 291 -3.05 -2.93 8.97
N ALA A 292 -3.03 -3.23 10.25
CA ALA A 292 -3.07 -2.16 11.26
C ALA A 292 -1.85 -1.24 11.15
N ILE A 293 -0.68 -1.88 11.06
CA ILE A 293 0.55 -1.06 11.01
C ILE A 293 0.66 -0.41 9.63
N GLY A 294 0.26 -1.08 8.60
CA GLY A 294 0.41 -0.60 7.21
C GLY A 294 -0.54 0.56 6.91
N THR A 295 -1.58 0.75 7.72
CA THR A 295 -2.55 1.82 7.44
C THR A 295 -2.08 3.14 8.08
N ILE A 296 -1.16 3.06 8.97
CA ILE A 296 -0.73 4.28 9.70
C ILE A 296 -0.11 5.28 8.73
N SER A 297 0.72 4.77 7.83
CA SER A 297 1.41 5.70 6.91
C SER A 297 0.42 6.39 5.96
N PRO A 298 -0.36 5.64 5.20
CA PRO A 298 -1.31 6.29 4.29
C PRO A 298 -2.31 7.18 5.05
N ALA A 299 -2.75 6.85 6.23
CA ALA A 299 -3.65 7.69 7.02
C ALA A 299 -3.00 9.03 7.38
N PHE A 300 -1.78 8.89 7.78
CA PHE A 300 -1.09 10.16 8.12
C PHE A 300 -0.96 11.05 6.87
N ARG A 301 -0.71 10.44 5.72
CA ARG A 301 -0.64 11.25 4.48
C ARG A 301 -1.98 11.95 4.21
N TRP A 302 -2.98 11.19 4.35
CA TRP A 302 -4.32 11.78 4.14
C TRP A 302 -4.60 12.89 5.15
N PHE A 303 -4.30 12.66 6.45
CA PHE A 303 -4.57 13.67 7.49
C PHE A 303 -3.75 14.94 7.25
N THR A 304 -2.54 14.76 6.84
CA THR A 304 -1.70 15.96 6.60
C THR A 304 -2.27 16.75 5.41
N ALA A 305 -2.74 16.02 4.43
CA ALA A 305 -3.31 16.73 3.26
C ALA A 305 -4.58 17.51 3.66
N ILE A 306 -5.39 16.98 4.51
CA ILE A 306 -6.62 17.67 4.94
C ILE A 306 -6.25 18.87 5.83
N SER A 307 -5.27 18.66 6.67
CA SER A 307 -4.87 19.77 7.56
C SER A 307 -4.36 20.96 6.76
N TYR A 308 -3.81 20.71 5.59
CA TYR A 308 -3.30 21.85 4.80
C TYR A 308 -4.45 22.52 4.03
N ARG A 309 -5.52 21.86 3.71
CA ARG A 309 -6.60 22.41 2.87
C ARG A 309 -7.69 23.07 3.73
N CYS A 310 -7.79 22.81 5.10
CA CYS A 310 -8.90 23.39 5.90
C CYS A 310 -8.38 24.59 6.71
N PRO A 311 -8.91 25.84 6.53
CA PRO A 311 -8.56 27.11 7.16
C PRO A 311 -8.87 27.11 8.67
N ILE A 312 -9.85 26.24 9.23
CA ILE A 312 -10.25 26.25 10.65
C ILE A 312 -9.19 25.52 11.49
N LEU A 313 -8.48 24.44 10.85
CA LEU A 313 -7.37 23.76 11.53
C LEU A 313 -6.05 24.53 11.34
N ARG A 314 -5.96 25.44 10.33
CA ARG A 314 -4.80 26.33 10.04
C ARG A 314 -4.66 27.41 11.12
N HIS A 315 -5.89 27.84 11.77
CA HIS A 315 -5.82 28.91 12.78
C HIS A 315 -5.31 28.37 14.12
N ARG A 316 -5.42 26.96 14.35
CA ARG A 316 -4.86 26.34 15.58
C ARG A 316 -3.42 25.90 15.37
N SER A 317 -2.93 25.76 14.03
CA SER A 317 -1.58 25.29 13.68
C SER A 317 -0.68 26.49 13.31
N THR A 318 -1.25 27.77 13.19
CA THR A 318 -0.44 28.98 12.87
C THR A 318 0.48 29.32 14.04
N LYS A 319 0.28 28.51 15.22
CA LYS A 319 1.39 28.73 16.20
C LYS A 319 2.55 27.77 15.93
N LYS A 320 2.40 26.88 14.76
CA LYS A 320 3.54 25.98 14.44
C LYS A 320 4.16 26.43 13.12
N LYS A 321 4.68 27.70 13.01
CA LYS A 321 5.73 28.11 12.06
C LYS A 321 6.01 27.01 11.02
N LEU A 322 5.23 26.84 9.89
CA LEU A 322 5.76 26.14 8.70
C LEU A 322 7.22 25.72 8.90
N GLN A 323 7.49 24.98 9.97
CA GLN A 323 8.86 24.43 10.10
C GLN A 323 9.17 23.52 8.91
N VAL A 324 9.74 24.05 7.89
CA VAL A 324 10.45 23.23 6.88
C VAL A 324 10.82 21.87 7.48
N GLU A 325 9.88 20.83 7.22
CA GLU A 325 10.31 19.47 7.62
C GLU A 325 11.80 19.43 7.97
N GLY A 326 12.04 19.59 9.35
CA GLY A 326 13.41 19.48 9.91
C GLY A 326 14.18 18.32 9.28
N TYR A 327 14.92 18.69 8.30
CA TYR A 327 15.93 17.74 7.79
C TYR A 327 17.27 17.99 8.51
#